data_AF-K0UDL6-F1
#
_entry.id   AF-K0UDL6-F1
#
_cell.length_a   1.000
_cell.length_b   1.000
_cell.length_c   1.000
_cell.angle_alpha   90.00
_cell.angle_beta   90.00
_cell.angle_gamma   90.00
#
_symmetry.space_group_name_H-M   'P 1'
#
loop_
_entity.id
_entity.type
_entity.pdbx_description
1 polymer ?
#
loop_
_entity_poly.entity_id
_entity_poly.type
_entity_poly.pdbx_seq_one_letter_code
_entity_poly.pdbx_strand_id
1 'polypeptide(L)'
;RAATMPAGSDFTGLLTLAYALAWQGRGREADTVLGQIEPAGLTEDQLMAWALPQAANQFWMLSEPERATAFLKAIRQRVATPRAQTTLDALAATFAMNAGAPQRALGLALEVLAAPAADDTAVGWAASTAALSCARLGAFDRVDAMAERALAAGHPGLLRFTSGFGQTTALLMTGRLAQAEELAQRITDFTQMLQPGRAVGEVLMADVLLVRGQFDQAIALLRKATATLAPTGYSWGPLAWMLLAQALGQRGMPVEAGKALSRAEARHGLKSMLFAPELALARAWTCSARKDSVGAVTAAREAAKAAERGEQSAVMLRALHDSVRLGDARAVDALARVDLDCVFAQLTSDHARALATGNGTGLAGVASRYRDIGMFAAAEDADRQATA
;
A
#
# COMPACT_ATOMS: atom_id res chain seq x y z
N ARG A 1 -7.61 -43.36 28.66
CA ARG A 1 -8.75 -43.34 27.73
C ARG A 1 -8.80 -41.94 27.12
N ALA A 2 -8.13 -41.75 25.98
CA ALA A 2 -8.24 -40.52 25.22
C ALA A 2 -9.65 -40.49 24.61
N ALA A 3 -10.42 -39.46 24.92
CA ALA A 3 -11.69 -39.21 24.25
C ALA A 3 -11.38 -38.93 22.78
N THR A 4 -11.79 -39.83 21.89
CA THR A 4 -11.74 -39.61 20.45
C THR A 4 -12.72 -38.50 20.15
N MET A 5 -12.21 -37.28 20.00
CA MET A 5 -13.01 -36.14 19.59
C MET A 5 -13.57 -36.43 18.18
N PRO A 6 -14.84 -36.07 17.89
CA PRO A 6 -15.37 -36.21 16.53
C PRO A 6 -14.53 -35.36 15.57
N ALA A 7 -14.16 -35.91 14.41
CA ALA A 7 -13.26 -35.29 13.42
C ALA A 7 -13.59 -33.81 13.07
N GLY A 8 -14.86 -33.39 13.19
CA GLY A 8 -15.27 -31.99 12.98
C GLY A 8 -14.89 -31.01 14.12
N SER A 9 -14.75 -31.49 15.35
CA SER A 9 -14.33 -30.67 16.50
C SER A 9 -12.83 -30.38 16.50
N ASP A 10 -12.02 -31.29 15.97
CA ASP A 10 -10.58 -31.09 15.79
C ASP A 10 -10.29 -30.04 14.69
N PHE A 11 -10.96 -30.15 13.53
CA PHE A 11 -10.85 -29.15 12.45
C PHE A 11 -11.16 -27.72 12.91
N THR A 12 -12.29 -27.53 13.60
CA THR A 12 -12.74 -26.20 14.06
C THR A 12 -11.77 -25.61 15.09
N GLY A 13 -11.25 -26.45 16.00
CA GLY A 13 -10.27 -26.05 17.00
C GLY A 13 -8.94 -25.62 16.36
N LEU A 14 -8.41 -26.44 15.44
CA LEU A 14 -7.17 -26.14 14.71
C LEU A 14 -7.31 -24.86 13.89
N LEU A 15 -8.42 -24.67 13.18
CA LEU A 15 -8.65 -23.47 12.38
C LEU A 15 -8.71 -22.21 13.26
N THR A 16 -9.43 -22.27 14.38
CA THR A 16 -9.51 -21.16 15.34
C THR A 16 -8.14 -20.81 15.92
N LEU A 17 -7.34 -21.81 16.30
CA LEU A 17 -5.99 -21.62 16.81
C LEU A 17 -5.08 -21.01 15.74
N ALA A 18 -5.13 -21.52 14.50
CA ALA A 18 -4.35 -20.99 13.39
C ALA A 18 -4.67 -19.50 13.11
N TYR A 19 -5.96 -19.13 13.11
CA TYR A 19 -6.37 -17.73 12.98
C TYR A 19 -5.80 -16.87 14.12
N ALA A 20 -5.92 -17.32 15.37
CA ALA A 20 -5.40 -16.57 16.51
C ALA A 20 -3.87 -16.37 16.42
N LEU A 21 -3.12 -17.39 16.01
CA LEU A 21 -1.68 -17.32 15.81
C LEU A 21 -1.31 -16.36 14.67
N ALA A 22 -2.02 -16.44 13.54
CA ALA A 22 -1.79 -15.56 12.39
C ALA A 22 -2.00 -14.09 12.75
N TRP A 23 -3.06 -13.76 13.50
CA TRP A 23 -3.33 -12.40 13.97
C TRP A 23 -2.25 -11.86 14.93
N GLN A 24 -1.57 -12.74 15.66
CA GLN A 24 -0.43 -12.38 16.52
C GLN A 24 0.90 -12.26 15.74
N GLY A 25 0.89 -12.47 14.42
CA GLY A 25 2.10 -12.50 13.60
C GLY A 25 2.92 -13.80 13.73
N ARG A 26 2.37 -14.83 14.38
CA ARG A 26 3.04 -16.12 14.61
C ARG A 26 2.82 -17.06 13.43
N GLY A 27 3.09 -16.59 12.22
CA GLY A 27 2.67 -17.31 11.01
C GLY A 27 3.36 -18.66 10.77
N ARG A 28 4.59 -18.87 11.26
CA ARG A 28 5.21 -20.21 11.24
C ARG A 28 4.46 -21.21 12.12
N GLU A 29 3.94 -20.76 13.25
CA GLU A 29 3.17 -21.61 14.15
C GLU A 29 1.76 -21.84 13.61
N ALA A 30 1.16 -20.80 13.01
CA ALA A 30 -0.09 -20.94 12.26
C ALA A 30 0.05 -21.97 11.12
N ASP A 31 1.16 -21.94 10.38
CA ASP A 31 1.46 -22.92 9.32
C ASP A 31 1.56 -24.35 9.87
N THR A 32 2.28 -24.55 10.98
CA THR A 32 2.36 -25.85 11.65
C THR A 32 1.00 -26.36 12.13
N VAL A 33 0.12 -25.47 12.60
CA VAL A 33 -1.25 -25.84 13.02
C VAL A 33 -2.11 -26.18 11.80
N LEU A 34 -2.06 -25.38 10.74
CA LEU A 34 -2.81 -25.64 9.51
C LEU A 34 -2.33 -26.90 8.79
N GLY A 35 -1.04 -27.23 8.90
CA GLY A 35 -0.45 -28.45 8.34
C GLY A 35 -0.87 -29.74 9.03
N GLN A 36 -1.55 -29.68 10.19
CA GLN A 36 -2.16 -30.85 10.84
C GLN A 36 -3.50 -31.25 10.20
N ILE A 37 -4.09 -30.37 9.39
CA ILE A 37 -5.36 -30.62 8.70
C ILE A 37 -5.08 -31.37 7.40
N GLU A 38 -5.55 -32.61 7.31
CA GLU A 38 -5.48 -33.41 6.08
C GLU A 38 -6.54 -32.91 5.09
N PRO A 39 -6.16 -32.36 3.91
CA PRO A 39 -7.11 -31.83 2.95
C PRO A 39 -7.88 -32.92 2.18
N ALA A 40 -7.42 -34.18 2.23
CA ALA A 40 -8.16 -35.30 1.64
C ALA A 40 -9.42 -35.59 2.47
N GLY A 41 -10.59 -35.59 1.82
CA GLY A 41 -11.88 -35.88 2.48
C GLY A 41 -12.58 -34.68 3.12
N LEU A 42 -12.01 -33.46 3.04
CA LEU A 42 -12.73 -32.25 3.42
C LEU A 42 -13.89 -31.99 2.47
N THR A 43 -15.02 -31.54 3.03
CA THR A 43 -16.07 -30.90 2.23
C THR A 43 -15.53 -29.64 1.57
N GLU A 44 -16.16 -29.17 0.50
CA GLU A 44 -15.69 -27.97 -0.21
C GLU A 44 -15.66 -26.74 0.71
N ASP A 45 -16.67 -26.58 1.58
CA ASP A 45 -16.71 -25.48 2.56
C ASP A 45 -15.54 -25.55 3.56
N GLN A 46 -15.22 -26.75 4.06
CA GLN A 46 -14.06 -26.95 4.95
C GLN A 46 -12.74 -26.72 4.21
N LEU A 47 -12.63 -27.18 2.96
CA LEU A 47 -11.47 -26.95 2.11
C LEU A 47 -11.24 -25.46 1.91
N MET A 48 -12.30 -24.69 1.65
CA MET A 48 -12.23 -23.23 1.50
C MET A 48 -11.86 -22.54 2.81
N ALA A 49 -12.49 -22.91 3.93
CA ALA A 49 -12.21 -22.34 5.24
C ALA A 49 -10.74 -22.56 5.68
N TRP A 50 -10.11 -23.66 5.26
CA TRP A 50 -8.69 -23.95 5.50
C TRP A 50 -7.75 -23.32 4.45
N ALA A 51 -8.09 -23.41 3.16
CA ALA A 51 -7.18 -23.01 2.09
C ALA A 51 -6.95 -21.49 2.04
N LEU A 52 -7.97 -20.67 2.33
CA LEU A 52 -7.84 -19.21 2.33
C LEU A 52 -6.82 -18.71 3.37
N PRO A 53 -6.90 -19.07 4.67
CA PRO A 53 -5.89 -18.68 5.65
C PRO A 53 -4.53 -19.33 5.38
N GLN A 54 -4.48 -20.56 4.87
CA GLN A 54 -3.21 -21.21 4.48
C GLN A 54 -2.48 -20.40 3.40
N ALA A 55 -3.18 -20.05 2.31
CA ALA A 55 -2.62 -19.26 1.22
C ALA A 55 -2.17 -17.87 1.71
N ALA A 56 -3.01 -17.20 2.51
CA ALA A 56 -2.69 -15.90 3.09
C ALA A 56 -1.44 -15.94 3.99
N ASN A 57 -1.38 -16.91 4.91
CA ASN A 57 -0.26 -17.09 5.80
C ASN A 57 1.04 -17.37 5.01
N GLN A 58 0.96 -18.21 3.99
CA GLN A 58 2.09 -18.51 3.11
C GLN A 58 2.57 -17.27 2.34
N PHE A 59 1.65 -16.46 1.80
CA PHE A 59 2.00 -15.26 1.04
C PHE A 59 2.67 -14.19 1.92
N TRP A 60 2.04 -13.84 3.05
CA TRP A 60 2.48 -12.70 3.87
C TRP A 60 3.44 -13.09 4.99
N MET A 61 3.07 -14.08 5.80
CA MET A 61 3.81 -14.41 7.02
C MET A 61 5.08 -15.20 6.72
N LEU A 62 4.99 -16.18 5.82
CA LEU A 62 6.14 -16.98 5.41
C LEU A 62 6.96 -16.29 4.31
N SER A 63 6.42 -15.24 3.69
CA SER A 63 7.06 -14.51 2.59
C SER A 63 7.35 -15.39 1.38
N GLU A 64 6.39 -16.25 1.00
CA GLU A 64 6.48 -17.15 -0.15
C GLU A 64 5.37 -16.88 -1.20
N PRO A 65 5.31 -15.70 -1.84
CA PRO A 65 4.22 -15.34 -2.75
C PRO A 65 4.02 -16.28 -3.94
N GLU A 66 5.10 -16.79 -4.52
CA GLU A 66 5.05 -17.71 -5.66
C GLU A 66 4.43 -19.05 -5.25
N ARG A 67 4.83 -19.58 -4.08
CA ARG A 67 4.27 -20.82 -3.55
C ARG A 67 2.80 -20.65 -3.17
N ALA A 68 2.44 -19.54 -2.53
CA ALA A 68 1.04 -19.22 -2.21
C ALA A 68 0.17 -19.09 -3.47
N THR A 69 0.68 -18.45 -4.53
CA THR A 69 -0.04 -18.31 -5.80
C THR A 69 -0.22 -19.67 -6.50
N ALA A 70 0.81 -20.52 -6.49
CA ALA A 70 0.72 -21.87 -7.04
C ALA A 70 -0.27 -22.75 -6.25
N PHE A 71 -0.22 -22.67 -4.92
CA PHE A 71 -1.16 -23.35 -4.03
C PHE A 71 -2.60 -22.94 -4.31
N LEU A 72 -2.86 -21.63 -4.41
CA LEU A 72 -4.20 -21.10 -4.69
C LEU A 72 -4.75 -21.59 -6.04
N LYS A 73 -3.92 -21.62 -7.08
CA LYS A 73 -4.28 -22.19 -8.39
C LYS A 73 -4.62 -23.67 -8.32
N ALA A 74 -3.85 -24.45 -7.56
CA ALA A 74 -4.12 -25.89 -7.38
C ALA A 74 -5.45 -26.13 -6.63
N ILE A 75 -5.74 -25.36 -5.58
CA ILE A 75 -7.01 -25.44 -4.85
C ILE A 75 -8.17 -25.03 -5.77
N ARG A 76 -7.99 -23.99 -6.58
CA ARG A 76 -8.99 -23.56 -7.56
C ARG A 76 -9.41 -24.65 -8.53
N GLN A 77 -8.51 -25.55 -8.92
CA GLN A 77 -8.81 -26.70 -9.79
C GLN A 77 -9.55 -27.84 -9.08
N ARG A 78 -9.55 -27.86 -7.74
CA ARG A 78 -10.20 -28.89 -6.92
C ARG A 78 -11.64 -28.54 -6.52
N VAL A 79 -12.00 -27.26 -6.54
CA VAL A 79 -13.35 -26.79 -6.18
C VAL A 79 -14.24 -26.69 -7.42
N ALA A 80 -15.50 -27.11 -7.27
CA ALA A 80 -16.48 -27.17 -8.34
C ALA A 80 -17.47 -26.01 -8.30
N THR A 81 -17.77 -25.44 -7.12
CA THR A 81 -18.79 -24.38 -7.06
C THR A 81 -18.26 -23.05 -7.60
N PRO A 82 -19.09 -22.32 -8.38
CA PRO A 82 -18.72 -20.98 -8.86
C PRO A 82 -18.39 -20.00 -7.73
N ARG A 83 -19.06 -20.13 -6.58
CA ARG A 83 -18.81 -19.30 -5.39
C ARG A 83 -17.39 -19.50 -4.86
N ALA A 84 -17.00 -20.74 -4.58
CA ALA A 84 -15.66 -21.06 -4.08
C ALA A 84 -14.56 -20.56 -5.04
N GLN A 85 -14.76 -20.79 -6.34
CA GLN A 85 -13.86 -20.33 -7.39
C GLN A 85 -13.71 -18.80 -7.40
N THR A 86 -14.83 -18.07 -7.30
CA THR A 86 -14.85 -16.61 -7.29
C THR A 86 -14.13 -16.04 -6.06
N THR A 87 -14.29 -16.66 -4.89
CA THR A 87 -13.56 -16.25 -3.67
C THR A 87 -12.05 -16.47 -3.80
N LEU A 88 -11.61 -17.57 -4.43
CA LEU A 88 -10.18 -17.81 -4.71
C LEU A 88 -9.63 -16.78 -5.70
N ASP A 89 -10.40 -16.41 -6.73
CA ASP A 89 -10.01 -15.38 -7.69
C ASP A 89 -9.87 -14.00 -7.03
N ALA A 90 -10.73 -13.68 -6.05
CA ALA A 90 -10.62 -12.45 -5.28
C ALA A 90 -9.30 -12.39 -4.47
N LEU A 91 -8.86 -13.52 -3.90
CA LEU A 91 -7.56 -13.62 -3.24
C LEU A 91 -6.41 -13.48 -4.24
N ALA A 92 -6.53 -14.12 -5.40
CA ALA A 92 -5.53 -14.05 -6.45
C ALA A 92 -5.34 -12.61 -6.95
N ALA A 93 -6.42 -11.82 -7.06
CA ALA A 93 -6.36 -10.40 -7.34
C ALA A 93 -5.54 -9.65 -6.27
N THR A 94 -5.80 -9.93 -4.99
CA THR A 94 -5.08 -9.32 -3.87
C THR A 94 -3.58 -9.67 -3.88
N PHE A 95 -3.24 -10.92 -4.19
CA PHE A 95 -1.85 -11.37 -4.37
C PHE A 95 -1.16 -10.66 -5.52
N ALA A 96 -1.82 -10.58 -6.69
CA ALA A 96 -1.29 -9.87 -7.86
C ALA A 96 -1.00 -8.40 -7.55
N MET A 97 -1.90 -7.72 -6.82
CA MET A 97 -1.71 -6.33 -6.41
C MET A 97 -0.48 -6.18 -5.51
N ASN A 98 -0.39 -6.97 -4.44
CA ASN A 98 0.74 -6.89 -3.49
C ASN A 98 2.07 -7.27 -4.15
N ALA A 99 2.04 -8.18 -5.13
CA ALA A 99 3.18 -8.58 -5.95
C ALA A 99 3.60 -7.53 -7.00
N GLY A 100 2.98 -6.36 -7.02
CA GLY A 100 3.37 -5.24 -7.88
C GLY A 100 2.73 -5.23 -9.26
N ALA A 101 1.60 -5.94 -9.44
CA ALA A 101 0.85 -5.97 -10.70
C ALA A 101 -0.59 -5.41 -10.54
N PRO A 102 -0.75 -4.11 -10.19
CA PRO A 102 -2.07 -3.52 -9.93
C PRO A 102 -3.00 -3.51 -11.15
N GLN A 103 -2.48 -3.38 -12.38
CA GLN A 103 -3.31 -3.46 -13.60
C GLN A 103 -3.95 -4.83 -13.74
N ARG A 104 -3.16 -5.90 -13.61
CA ARG A 104 -3.64 -7.28 -13.62
C ARG A 104 -4.60 -7.55 -12.45
N ALA A 105 -4.28 -7.04 -11.27
CA ALA A 105 -5.13 -7.19 -10.09
C ALA A 105 -6.50 -6.53 -10.28
N LEU A 106 -6.53 -5.34 -10.89
CA LEU A 106 -7.78 -4.66 -11.22
C LEU A 106 -8.61 -5.48 -12.21
N GLY A 107 -8.01 -6.05 -13.25
CA GLY A 107 -8.71 -6.94 -14.18
C GLY A 107 -9.40 -8.11 -13.49
N LEU A 108 -8.63 -8.87 -12.67
CA LEU A 108 -9.16 -9.99 -11.89
C LEU A 108 -10.26 -9.56 -10.91
N ALA A 109 -10.07 -8.43 -10.23
CA ALA A 109 -11.05 -7.91 -9.29
C ALA A 109 -12.37 -7.54 -9.99
N LEU A 110 -12.32 -6.93 -11.19
CA LEU A 110 -13.52 -6.57 -11.93
C LEU A 110 -14.27 -7.80 -12.45
N GLU A 111 -13.57 -8.86 -12.86
CA GLU A 111 -14.19 -10.15 -13.20
C GLU A 111 -14.94 -10.74 -12.00
N VAL A 112 -14.32 -10.74 -10.82
CA VAL A 112 -14.97 -11.18 -9.58
C VAL A 112 -16.20 -10.31 -9.26
N LEU A 113 -16.08 -8.99 -9.36
CA LEU A 113 -17.19 -8.07 -9.07
C LEU A 113 -18.33 -8.14 -10.10
N ALA A 114 -18.09 -8.68 -11.29
CA ALA A 114 -19.12 -8.93 -12.29
C ALA A 114 -19.77 -10.31 -12.14
N ALA A 115 -19.13 -11.24 -11.41
CA ALA A 115 -19.61 -12.61 -11.26
C ALA A 115 -20.88 -12.68 -10.39
N PRO A 116 -21.99 -13.26 -10.89
CA PRO A 116 -23.22 -13.44 -10.09
C PRO A 116 -23.03 -14.32 -8.84
N ALA A 117 -21.99 -15.14 -8.83
CA ALA A 117 -21.65 -16.04 -7.74
C ALA A 117 -20.77 -15.40 -6.65
N ALA A 118 -20.37 -14.14 -6.82
CA ALA A 118 -19.56 -13.43 -5.84
C ALA A 118 -20.35 -13.20 -4.56
N ASP A 119 -19.90 -13.81 -3.47
CA ASP A 119 -20.42 -13.55 -2.14
C ASP A 119 -19.77 -12.30 -1.52
N ASP A 120 -20.27 -11.89 -0.36
CA ASP A 120 -19.76 -10.70 0.33
C ASP A 120 -18.25 -10.77 0.55
N THR A 121 -17.69 -11.95 0.86
CA THR A 121 -16.23 -12.11 1.07
C THR A 121 -15.45 -11.85 -0.22
N ALA A 122 -15.88 -12.44 -1.33
CA ALA A 122 -15.28 -12.20 -2.64
C ALA A 122 -15.42 -10.72 -3.05
N VAL A 123 -16.59 -10.11 -2.85
CA VAL A 123 -16.84 -8.70 -3.14
C VAL A 123 -15.94 -7.80 -2.29
N GLY A 124 -15.83 -8.03 -0.99
CA GLY A 124 -14.98 -7.24 -0.10
C GLY A 124 -13.51 -7.25 -0.52
N TRP A 125 -12.97 -8.42 -0.89
CA TRP A 125 -11.58 -8.56 -1.34
C TRP A 125 -11.34 -7.92 -2.70
N ALA A 126 -12.21 -8.20 -3.66
CA ALA A 126 -12.08 -7.68 -5.01
C ALA A 126 -12.29 -6.15 -5.05
N ALA A 127 -13.32 -5.63 -4.38
CA ALA A 127 -13.60 -4.20 -4.34
C ALA A 127 -12.49 -3.41 -3.62
N SER A 128 -11.93 -3.94 -2.54
CA SER A 128 -10.80 -3.33 -1.85
C SER A 128 -9.53 -3.31 -2.73
N THR A 129 -9.25 -4.42 -3.41
CA THR A 129 -8.15 -4.53 -4.38
C THR A 129 -8.33 -3.56 -5.54
N ALA A 130 -9.55 -3.46 -6.07
CA ALA A 130 -9.89 -2.54 -7.15
C ALA A 130 -9.72 -1.08 -6.72
N ALA A 131 -10.17 -0.71 -5.52
CA ALA A 131 -10.04 0.66 -5.01
C ALA A 131 -8.57 1.12 -4.95
N LEU A 132 -7.67 0.32 -4.35
CA LEU A 132 -6.25 0.67 -4.30
C LEU A 132 -5.62 0.62 -5.70
N SER A 133 -5.93 -0.40 -6.51
CA SER A 133 -5.37 -0.51 -7.86
C SER A 133 -5.78 0.68 -8.74
N CYS A 134 -7.06 1.07 -8.75
CA CYS A 134 -7.54 2.28 -9.43
C CYS A 134 -6.75 3.52 -9.00
N ALA A 135 -6.54 3.72 -7.71
CA ALA A 135 -5.79 4.87 -7.20
C ALA A 135 -4.31 4.86 -7.66
N ARG A 136 -3.66 3.69 -7.69
CA ARG A 136 -2.27 3.55 -8.15
C ARG A 136 -2.12 3.77 -9.66
N LEU A 137 -3.12 3.34 -10.43
CA LEU A 137 -3.19 3.48 -11.89
C LEU A 137 -3.61 4.89 -12.34
N GLY A 138 -4.23 5.67 -11.45
CA GLY A 138 -4.72 7.02 -11.75
C GLY A 138 -6.21 7.12 -12.14
N ALA A 139 -6.97 6.03 -12.03
CA ALA A 139 -8.42 6.00 -12.24
C ALA A 139 -9.17 6.50 -10.98
N PHE A 140 -8.95 7.75 -10.61
CA PHE A 140 -9.39 8.33 -9.32
C PHE A 140 -10.91 8.38 -9.15
N ASP A 141 -11.64 8.60 -10.24
CA ASP A 141 -13.11 8.65 -10.30
C ASP A 141 -13.78 7.33 -9.88
N ARG A 142 -13.09 6.20 -10.08
CA ARG A 142 -13.60 4.86 -9.75
C ARG A 142 -13.34 4.45 -8.30
N VAL A 143 -12.47 5.16 -7.58
CA VAL A 143 -11.95 4.73 -6.27
C VAL A 143 -13.05 4.66 -5.21
N ASP A 144 -13.85 5.71 -5.07
CA ASP A 144 -14.88 5.78 -4.01
C ASP A 144 -15.97 4.72 -4.23
N ALA A 145 -16.44 4.53 -5.46
CA ALA A 145 -17.42 3.49 -5.78
C ALA A 145 -16.92 2.08 -5.41
N MET A 146 -15.63 1.79 -5.63
CA MET A 146 -15.03 0.51 -5.23
C MET A 146 -14.87 0.40 -3.71
N ALA A 147 -14.47 1.48 -3.03
CA ALA A 147 -14.34 1.50 -1.58
C ALA A 147 -15.69 1.34 -0.86
N GLU A 148 -16.73 1.99 -1.35
CA GLU A 148 -18.11 1.85 -0.85
C GLU A 148 -18.62 0.43 -1.04
N ARG A 149 -18.36 -0.17 -2.20
CA ARG A 149 -18.72 -1.56 -2.46
C ARG A 149 -18.01 -2.54 -1.53
N ALA A 150 -16.75 -2.29 -1.20
CA ALA A 150 -16.02 -3.09 -0.20
C ALA A 150 -16.61 -2.94 1.21
N LEU A 151 -17.03 -1.71 1.57
CA LEU A 151 -17.65 -1.43 2.87
C LEU A 151 -19.04 -2.08 3.00
N ALA A 152 -19.85 -1.99 1.96
CA ALA A 152 -21.20 -2.57 1.93
C ALA A 152 -21.19 -4.11 2.06
N ALA A 153 -20.11 -4.76 1.64
CA ALA A 153 -19.92 -6.21 1.83
C ALA A 153 -19.67 -6.61 3.30
N GLY A 154 -19.48 -5.65 4.22
CA GLY A 154 -19.46 -5.95 5.66
C GLY A 154 -18.14 -6.52 6.19
N HIS A 155 -17.00 -6.25 5.52
CA HIS A 155 -15.67 -6.68 5.98
C HIS A 155 -14.83 -5.51 6.56
N PRO A 156 -15.06 -5.11 7.82
CA PRO A 156 -14.42 -3.95 8.46
C PRO A 156 -12.92 -4.14 8.83
N GLY A 157 -12.29 -5.26 8.43
CA GLY A 157 -10.92 -5.61 8.78
C GLY A 157 -9.84 -4.93 7.91
N LEU A 158 -8.72 -5.64 7.67
CA LEU A 158 -7.58 -5.11 6.91
C LEU A 158 -7.94 -4.51 5.54
N LEU A 159 -9.01 -5.01 4.92
CA LEU A 159 -9.52 -4.55 3.62
C LEU A 159 -10.03 -3.10 3.67
N ARG A 160 -10.52 -2.61 4.81
CA ARG A 160 -10.95 -1.22 4.95
C ARG A 160 -9.76 -0.27 4.81
N PHE A 161 -8.59 -0.67 5.28
CA PHE A 161 -7.37 0.12 5.14
C PHE A 161 -6.86 0.11 3.71
N THR A 162 -6.92 -1.01 3.00
CA THR A 162 -6.52 -1.09 1.59
C THR A 162 -7.38 -0.19 0.70
N SER A 163 -8.71 -0.30 0.82
CA SER A 163 -9.62 0.62 0.11
C SER A 163 -9.45 2.06 0.55
N GLY A 164 -9.29 2.29 1.86
CA GLY A 164 -9.02 3.60 2.45
C GLY A 164 -7.74 4.26 1.92
N PHE A 165 -6.68 3.47 1.68
CA PHE A 165 -5.45 3.97 1.07
C PHE A 165 -5.68 4.44 -0.36
N GLY A 166 -6.52 3.73 -1.11
CA GLY A 166 -6.98 4.17 -2.42
C GLY A 166 -7.67 5.53 -2.33
N GLN A 167 -8.63 5.67 -1.41
CA GLN A 167 -9.40 6.91 -1.21
C GLN A 167 -8.52 8.09 -0.82
N THR A 168 -7.63 7.92 0.16
CA THR A 168 -6.71 9.00 0.57
C THR A 168 -5.78 9.38 -0.57
N THR A 169 -5.26 8.39 -1.33
CA THR A 169 -4.45 8.66 -2.53
C THR A 169 -5.23 9.49 -3.55
N ALA A 170 -6.47 9.12 -3.88
CA ALA A 170 -7.29 9.87 -4.83
C ALA A 170 -7.56 11.32 -4.36
N LEU A 171 -7.83 11.51 -3.06
CA LEU A 171 -8.00 12.83 -2.46
C LEU A 171 -6.72 13.67 -2.55
N LEU A 172 -5.55 13.09 -2.26
CA LEU A 172 -4.24 13.75 -2.41
C LEU A 172 -3.99 14.17 -3.87
N MET A 173 -4.19 13.26 -4.83
CA MET A 173 -3.96 13.53 -6.25
C MET A 173 -4.91 14.59 -6.82
N THR A 174 -6.10 14.73 -6.23
CA THR A 174 -7.10 15.75 -6.60
C THR A 174 -7.03 17.02 -5.75
N GLY A 175 -5.98 17.21 -4.95
CA GLY A 175 -5.73 18.44 -4.19
C GLY A 175 -6.60 18.62 -2.93
N ARG A 176 -7.31 17.57 -2.49
CA ARG A 176 -8.23 17.59 -1.34
C ARG A 176 -7.57 17.08 -0.06
N LEU A 177 -6.42 17.66 0.31
CA LEU A 177 -5.56 17.13 1.38
C LEU A 177 -6.21 17.14 2.77
N ALA A 178 -7.01 18.16 3.09
CA ALA A 178 -7.73 18.21 4.36
C ALA A 178 -8.76 17.07 4.48
N GLN A 179 -9.45 16.74 3.38
CA GLN A 179 -10.39 15.61 3.35
C GLN A 179 -9.65 14.28 3.42
N ALA A 180 -8.45 14.18 2.82
CA ALA A 180 -7.59 13.00 2.95
C ALA A 180 -7.18 12.75 4.40
N GLU A 181 -6.81 13.82 5.12
CA GLU A 181 -6.44 13.75 6.54
C GLU A 181 -7.64 13.36 7.39
N GLU A 182 -8.79 14.00 7.20
CA GLU A 182 -10.02 13.67 7.93
C GLU A 182 -10.46 12.21 7.68
N LEU A 183 -10.38 11.74 6.44
CA LEU A 183 -10.71 10.36 6.09
C LEU A 183 -9.73 9.37 6.73
N ALA A 184 -8.42 9.64 6.67
CA ALA A 184 -7.42 8.81 7.34
C ALA A 184 -7.67 8.76 8.85
N GLN A 185 -8.07 9.88 9.47
CA GLN A 185 -8.39 9.94 10.89
C GLN A 185 -9.61 9.06 11.21
N ARG A 186 -10.70 9.21 10.46
CA ARG A 186 -11.92 8.39 10.65
C ARG A 186 -11.64 6.89 10.51
N ILE A 187 -10.85 6.49 9.50
CA ILE A 187 -10.45 5.08 9.30
C ILE A 187 -9.63 4.58 10.50
N THR A 188 -8.73 5.41 11.00
CA THR A 188 -7.85 5.05 12.11
C THR A 188 -8.61 4.97 13.44
N ASP A 189 -9.61 5.84 13.66
CA ASP A 189 -10.45 5.87 14.86
C ASP A 189 -11.51 4.78 14.89
N PHE A 190 -12.01 4.37 13.72
CA PHE A 190 -12.94 3.24 13.57
C PHE A 190 -12.39 1.96 14.22
N THR A 191 -11.06 1.81 14.33
CA THR A 191 -10.45 0.62 14.91
C THR A 191 -10.35 0.59 16.44
N GLN A 192 -10.86 1.59 17.16
CA GLN A 192 -11.03 1.60 18.63
C GLN A 192 -9.87 0.95 19.43
N MET A 193 -8.62 1.32 19.14
CA MET A 193 -7.38 0.79 19.74
C MET A 193 -7.05 -0.70 19.49
N LEU A 194 -7.81 -1.42 18.67
CA LEU A 194 -7.51 -2.82 18.32
C LEU A 194 -6.30 -2.90 17.39
N GLN A 195 -5.23 -3.52 17.89
CA GLN A 195 -4.04 -3.83 17.11
C GLN A 195 -4.21 -5.15 16.33
N PRO A 196 -3.57 -5.29 15.16
CA PRO A 196 -2.68 -4.33 14.49
C PRO A 196 -3.40 -3.26 13.65
N GLY A 197 -4.75 -3.23 13.65
CA GLY A 197 -5.53 -2.32 12.81
C GLY A 197 -5.18 -0.85 13.04
N ARG A 198 -5.11 -0.40 14.30
CA ARG A 198 -4.73 0.99 14.61
C ARG A 198 -3.38 1.37 13.98
N ALA A 199 -2.37 0.53 14.09
CA ALA A 199 -1.05 0.77 13.49
C ALA A 199 -1.12 0.88 11.95
N VAL A 200 -2.01 0.13 11.28
CA VAL A 200 -2.22 0.28 9.82
C VAL A 200 -2.86 1.62 9.49
N GLY A 201 -3.86 2.06 10.27
CA GLY A 201 -4.46 3.39 10.11
C GLY A 201 -3.43 4.52 10.30
N GLU A 202 -2.54 4.37 11.28
CA GLU A 202 -1.44 5.32 11.51
C GLU A 202 -0.47 5.41 10.33
N VAL A 203 -0.25 4.32 9.58
CA VAL A 203 0.53 4.34 8.33
C VAL A 203 -0.19 5.15 7.24
N LEU A 204 -1.51 5.00 7.09
CA LEU A 204 -2.30 5.80 6.14
C LEU A 204 -2.27 7.28 6.47
N MET A 205 -2.47 7.60 7.76
CA MET A 205 -2.39 8.97 8.24
C MET A 205 -1.00 9.55 7.95
N ALA A 206 0.07 8.80 8.23
CA ALA A 206 1.42 9.28 8.00
C ALA A 206 1.74 9.54 6.52
N ASP A 207 1.18 8.77 5.57
CA ASP A 207 1.32 9.06 4.13
C ASP A 207 0.70 10.44 3.77
N VAL A 208 -0.48 10.75 4.32
CA VAL A 208 -1.12 12.05 4.13
C VAL A 208 -0.29 13.18 4.78
N LEU A 209 0.14 12.99 6.02
CA LEU A 209 0.96 13.97 6.74
C LEU A 209 2.30 14.25 6.04
N LEU A 210 2.91 13.23 5.41
CA LEU A 210 4.12 13.38 4.60
C LEU A 210 3.90 14.32 3.42
N VAL A 211 2.80 14.15 2.66
CA VAL A 211 2.47 15.02 1.54
C VAL A 211 2.15 16.45 2.00
N ARG A 212 1.56 16.58 3.20
CA ARG A 212 1.30 17.89 3.83
C ARG A 212 2.56 18.58 4.36
N GLY A 213 3.68 17.86 4.49
CA GLY A 213 4.92 18.40 5.09
C GLY A 213 4.95 18.35 6.63
N GLN A 214 4.02 17.64 7.27
CA GLN A 214 3.91 17.54 8.74
C GLN A 214 4.78 16.39 9.29
N PHE A 215 6.10 16.46 9.02
CA PHE A 215 7.02 15.35 9.22
C PHE A 215 7.14 14.87 10.67
N ASP A 216 7.16 15.79 11.65
CA ASP A 216 7.34 15.41 13.05
C ASP A 216 6.17 14.54 13.56
N GLN A 217 4.94 14.85 13.12
CA GLN A 217 3.76 14.05 13.43
C GLN A 217 3.80 12.68 12.72
N ALA A 218 4.16 12.66 11.43
CA ALA A 218 4.32 11.43 10.68
C ALA A 218 5.37 10.50 11.31
N ILE A 219 6.53 11.04 11.72
CA ILE A 219 7.59 10.29 12.41
C ILE A 219 7.08 9.68 13.72
N ALA A 220 6.33 10.44 14.52
CA ALA A 220 5.81 9.97 15.80
C ALA A 220 4.85 8.78 15.63
N LEU A 221 3.96 8.83 14.63
CA LEU A 221 3.05 7.73 14.29
C LEU A 221 3.82 6.52 13.76
N LEU A 222 4.69 6.71 12.78
CA LEU A 222 5.42 5.63 12.09
C LEU A 222 6.38 4.89 13.02
N ARG A 223 6.99 5.55 14.01
CA ARG A 223 7.83 4.86 15.03
C ARG A 223 7.04 3.84 15.84
N LYS A 224 5.79 4.16 16.20
CA LYS A 224 4.91 3.22 16.92
C LYS A 224 4.43 2.12 15.98
N ALA A 225 3.92 2.50 14.80
CA ALA A 225 3.38 1.57 13.83
C ALA A 225 4.42 0.53 13.37
N THR A 226 5.66 0.94 13.10
CA THR A 226 6.73 0.02 12.68
C THR A 226 7.08 -1.03 13.75
N ALA A 227 7.01 -0.68 15.04
CA ALA A 227 7.21 -1.64 16.12
C ALA A 227 6.04 -2.63 16.22
N THR A 228 4.80 -2.13 16.16
CA THR A 228 3.59 -2.95 16.23
C THR A 228 3.42 -3.89 15.03
N LEU A 229 3.80 -3.44 13.82
CA LEU A 229 3.66 -4.22 12.60
C LEU A 229 4.83 -5.19 12.37
N ALA A 230 5.96 -5.03 13.05
CA ALA A 230 7.14 -5.89 12.91
C ALA A 230 6.86 -7.41 12.99
N PRO A 231 6.04 -7.93 13.94
CA PRO A 231 5.74 -9.35 14.00
C PRO A 231 4.73 -9.82 12.94
N THR A 232 3.93 -8.93 12.35
CA THR A 232 2.74 -9.30 11.57
C THR A 232 3.01 -9.79 10.15
N GLY A 233 4.23 -9.68 9.63
CA GLY A 233 4.57 -10.10 8.26
C GLY A 233 3.85 -9.36 7.11
N TYR A 234 2.85 -8.51 7.40
CA TYR A 234 2.05 -7.78 6.42
C TYR A 234 2.88 -6.79 5.61
N SER A 235 2.44 -6.51 4.38
CA SER A 235 3.06 -5.52 3.48
C SER A 235 3.05 -4.08 4.04
N TRP A 236 2.17 -3.79 5.00
CA TRP A 236 2.11 -2.53 5.75
C TRP A 236 3.36 -2.26 6.60
N GLY A 237 4.01 -3.30 7.13
CA GLY A 237 5.23 -3.15 7.92
C GLY A 237 6.40 -2.58 7.11
N PRO A 238 6.76 -3.16 5.96
CA PRO A 238 7.72 -2.58 5.02
C PRO A 238 7.35 -1.15 4.60
N LEU A 239 6.09 -0.89 4.23
CA LEU A 239 5.64 0.46 3.87
C LEU A 239 5.86 1.47 4.99
N ALA A 240 5.54 1.12 6.24
CA ALA A 240 5.76 1.98 7.40
C ALA A 240 7.24 2.37 7.56
N TRP A 241 8.17 1.42 7.33
CA TRP A 241 9.61 1.71 7.35
C TRP A 241 10.05 2.60 6.19
N MET A 242 9.49 2.41 4.99
CA MET A 242 9.76 3.26 3.83
C MET A 242 9.32 4.71 4.08
N LEU A 243 8.08 4.90 4.55
CA LEU A 243 7.55 6.22 4.89
C LEU A 243 8.32 6.86 6.06
N LEU A 244 8.78 6.07 7.04
CA LEU A 244 9.58 6.59 8.16
C LEU A 244 10.92 7.11 7.68
N ALA A 245 11.59 6.38 6.78
CA ALA A 245 12.84 6.82 6.19
C ALA A 245 12.66 8.08 5.33
N GLN A 246 11.57 8.19 4.56
CA GLN A 246 11.23 9.41 3.82
C GLN A 246 11.00 10.61 4.75
N ALA A 247 10.22 10.43 5.82
CA ALA A 247 9.92 11.49 6.78
C ALA A 247 11.18 11.98 7.50
N LEU A 248 12.02 11.07 7.97
CA LEU A 248 13.30 11.39 8.60
C LEU A 248 14.27 12.06 7.62
N GLY A 249 14.28 11.62 6.37
CA GLY A 249 15.08 12.20 5.30
C GLY A 249 14.68 13.64 5.00
N GLN A 250 13.39 13.88 4.78
CA GLN A 250 12.83 15.23 4.58
C GLN A 250 13.05 16.15 5.78
N ARG A 251 13.04 15.58 7.00
CA ARG A 251 13.34 16.33 8.23
C ARG A 251 14.82 16.68 8.41
N GLY A 252 15.72 16.12 7.60
CA GLY A 252 17.17 16.34 7.70
C GLY A 252 17.86 15.50 8.78
N MET A 253 17.36 14.29 9.05
CA MET A 253 17.91 13.36 10.06
C MET A 253 18.63 12.16 9.39
N PRO A 254 19.87 12.33 8.88
CA PRO A 254 20.50 11.36 7.99
C PRO A 254 20.84 10.01 8.63
N VAL A 255 21.15 9.98 9.93
CA VAL A 255 21.53 8.75 10.64
C VAL A 255 20.30 7.89 10.87
N GLU A 256 19.22 8.50 11.35
CA GLU A 256 17.94 7.85 11.61
C GLU A 256 17.28 7.41 10.31
N ALA A 257 17.30 8.26 9.27
CA ALA A 257 16.80 7.91 7.94
C ALA A 257 17.55 6.68 7.38
N GLY A 258 18.88 6.65 7.52
CA GLY A 258 19.69 5.49 7.13
C GLY A 258 19.31 4.21 7.87
N LYS A 259 19.10 4.27 9.19
CA LYS A 259 18.66 3.12 9.99
C LYS A 259 17.28 2.63 9.56
N ALA A 260 16.33 3.54 9.36
CA ALA A 260 14.98 3.20 8.91
C ALA A 260 15.00 2.57 7.50
N LEU A 261 15.80 3.13 6.58
CA LEU A 261 15.98 2.61 5.22
C LEU A 261 16.52 1.18 5.24
N SER A 262 17.59 0.89 5.99
CA SER A 262 18.11 -0.48 6.08
C SER A 262 17.08 -1.48 6.62
N ARG A 263 16.19 -1.04 7.52
CA ARG A 263 15.08 -1.86 8.01
C ARG A 263 13.99 -2.08 6.96
N ALA A 264 13.72 -1.09 6.12
CA ALA A 264 12.82 -1.18 4.98
C ALA A 264 13.36 -2.16 3.94
N GLU A 265 14.63 -2.02 3.54
CA GLU A 265 15.29 -2.90 2.57
C GLU A 265 15.29 -4.36 3.03
N ALA A 266 15.64 -4.63 4.29
CA ALA A 266 15.68 -5.98 4.83
C ALA A 266 14.31 -6.66 4.94
N ARG A 267 13.21 -5.91 4.88
CA ARG A 267 11.83 -6.42 5.01
C ARG A 267 11.05 -6.40 3.71
N HIS A 268 11.55 -5.70 2.70
CA HIS A 268 10.94 -5.64 1.38
C HIS A 268 11.23 -6.93 0.59
N GLY A 269 10.31 -7.27 -0.30
CA GLY A 269 10.34 -8.47 -1.12
C GLY A 269 9.03 -8.62 -1.89
N LEU A 270 8.84 -9.76 -2.56
CA LEU A 270 7.73 -9.95 -3.51
C LEU A 270 6.35 -9.64 -2.90
N LYS A 271 6.11 -9.99 -1.64
CA LYS A 271 4.84 -9.72 -0.92
C LYS A 271 4.48 -8.24 -0.75
N SER A 272 5.42 -7.34 -1.05
CA SER A 272 5.29 -5.89 -0.88
C SER A 272 5.80 -5.11 -2.09
N MET A 273 5.95 -5.77 -3.26
CA MET A 273 6.51 -5.17 -4.47
C MET A 273 5.68 -4.03 -5.03
N LEU A 274 4.39 -3.96 -4.68
CA LEU A 274 3.57 -2.78 -4.91
C LEU A 274 4.29 -1.49 -4.49
N PHE A 275 5.01 -1.54 -3.35
CA PHE A 275 5.68 -0.41 -2.71
C PHE A 275 7.16 -0.23 -3.08
N ALA A 276 7.62 -0.87 -4.17
CA ALA A 276 8.99 -0.67 -4.66
C ALA A 276 9.33 0.82 -4.96
N PRO A 277 8.41 1.64 -5.52
CA PRO A 277 8.65 3.07 -5.70
C PRO A 277 8.89 3.81 -4.37
N GLU A 278 8.11 3.52 -3.34
CA GLU A 278 8.22 4.13 -2.01
C GLU A 278 9.57 3.79 -1.33
N LEU A 279 10.10 2.58 -1.57
CA LEU A 279 11.43 2.21 -1.11
C LEU A 279 12.52 3.02 -1.82
N ALA A 280 12.38 3.27 -3.12
CA ALA A 280 13.31 4.10 -3.87
C ALA A 280 13.23 5.58 -3.45
N LEU A 281 12.03 6.10 -3.13
CA LEU A 281 11.87 7.43 -2.52
C LEU A 281 12.47 7.53 -1.11
N ALA A 282 12.38 6.46 -0.32
CA ALA A 282 13.07 6.39 0.97
C ALA A 282 14.60 6.52 0.82
N ARG A 283 15.18 5.89 -0.23
CA ARG A 283 16.60 6.08 -0.58
C ARG A 283 16.87 7.52 -0.99
N ALA A 284 16.04 8.10 -1.84
CA ALA A 284 16.20 9.47 -2.34
C ALA A 284 16.28 10.50 -1.21
N TRP A 285 15.30 10.50 -0.31
CA TRP A 285 15.26 11.42 0.82
C TRP A 285 16.34 11.13 1.87
N THR A 286 16.79 9.89 2.01
CA THR A 286 17.97 9.55 2.85
C THR A 286 19.27 10.13 2.27
N CYS A 287 19.48 10.05 0.95
CA CYS A 287 20.61 10.69 0.27
C CYS A 287 20.55 12.22 0.41
N SER A 288 19.36 12.80 0.24
CA SER A 288 19.13 14.24 0.40
C SER A 288 19.55 14.73 1.80
N ALA A 289 19.13 14.01 2.86
CA ALA A 289 19.54 14.33 4.24
C ALA A 289 21.05 14.24 4.48
N ARG A 290 21.75 13.42 3.69
CA ARG A 290 23.22 13.29 3.71
C ARG A 290 23.94 14.32 2.85
N LYS A 291 23.19 15.25 2.24
CA LYS A 291 23.71 16.25 1.29
C LYS A 291 24.27 15.64 0.01
N ASP A 292 23.82 14.42 -0.34
CA ASP A 292 24.13 13.76 -1.61
C ASP A 292 23.00 14.04 -2.62
N SER A 293 23.07 15.20 -3.28
CA SER A 293 22.05 15.63 -4.24
C SER A 293 21.98 14.73 -5.48
N VAL A 294 23.13 14.25 -5.96
CA VAL A 294 23.21 13.37 -7.13
C VAL A 294 22.58 12.01 -6.82
N GLY A 295 22.89 11.42 -5.66
CA GLY A 295 22.28 10.19 -5.19
C GLY A 295 20.77 10.34 -4.94
N ALA A 296 20.35 11.48 -4.39
CA ALA A 296 18.94 11.77 -4.16
C ALA A 296 18.13 11.79 -5.47
N VAL A 297 18.57 12.56 -6.47
CA VAL A 297 17.92 12.63 -7.80
C VAL A 297 17.95 11.28 -8.51
N THR A 298 19.08 10.56 -8.44
CA THR A 298 19.20 9.23 -9.05
C THR A 298 18.18 8.25 -8.47
N ALA A 299 18.05 8.21 -7.14
CA ALA A 299 17.10 7.32 -6.48
C ALA A 299 15.63 7.73 -6.74
N ALA A 300 15.33 9.03 -6.84
CA ALA A 300 13.99 9.51 -7.17
C ALA A 300 13.59 9.13 -8.62
N ARG A 301 14.52 9.20 -9.57
CA ARG A 301 14.30 8.69 -10.94
C ARG A 301 14.10 7.18 -10.97
N GLU A 302 14.84 6.42 -10.18
CA GLU A 302 14.62 4.98 -10.06
C GLU A 302 13.24 4.66 -9.46
N ALA A 303 12.71 5.50 -8.55
CA ALA A 303 11.34 5.37 -8.07
C ALA A 303 10.32 5.56 -9.19
N ALA A 304 10.50 6.59 -10.04
CA ALA A 304 9.64 6.81 -11.20
C ALA A 304 9.68 5.64 -12.19
N LYS A 305 10.88 5.11 -12.51
CA LYS A 305 11.03 3.91 -13.36
C LYS A 305 10.42 2.67 -12.74
N ALA A 306 10.54 2.48 -11.43
CA ALA A 306 9.93 1.35 -10.73
C ALA A 306 8.39 1.43 -10.80
N ALA A 307 7.83 2.63 -10.68
CA ALA A 307 6.40 2.86 -10.85
C ALA A 307 5.95 2.60 -12.29
N GLU A 308 6.70 3.09 -13.29
CA GLU A 308 6.44 2.84 -14.72
C GLU A 308 6.46 1.34 -15.06
N ARG A 309 7.46 0.59 -14.58
CA ARG A 309 7.51 -0.88 -14.77
C ARG A 309 6.34 -1.63 -14.15
N GLY A 310 5.75 -1.08 -13.08
CA GLY A 310 4.55 -1.63 -12.44
C GLY A 310 3.24 -1.03 -12.97
N GLU A 311 3.29 -0.23 -14.04
CA GLU A 311 2.15 0.47 -14.63
C GLU A 311 1.44 1.44 -13.66
N GLN A 312 2.15 1.96 -12.65
CA GLN A 312 1.58 2.75 -11.55
C GLN A 312 1.64 4.25 -11.84
N SER A 313 0.86 4.75 -12.80
CA SER A 313 0.93 6.14 -13.29
C SER A 313 0.81 7.21 -12.19
N ALA A 314 -0.11 7.03 -11.23
CA ALA A 314 -0.26 7.99 -10.13
C ALA A 314 0.98 8.04 -9.22
N VAL A 315 1.65 6.90 -9.06
CA VAL A 315 2.84 6.74 -8.22
C VAL A 315 4.08 7.26 -8.93
N MET A 316 4.15 7.04 -10.26
CA MET A 316 5.16 7.64 -11.11
C MET A 316 5.10 9.17 -11.01
N LEU A 317 3.89 9.75 -11.06
CA LEU A 317 3.70 11.18 -10.86
C LEU A 317 4.17 11.66 -9.48
N ARG A 318 3.85 10.93 -8.38
CA ARG A 318 4.38 11.25 -7.04
C ARG A 318 5.92 11.19 -6.99
N ALA A 319 6.53 10.20 -7.64
CA ALA A 319 7.99 10.07 -7.66
C ALA A 319 8.68 11.17 -8.48
N LEU A 320 8.05 11.60 -9.59
CA LEU A 320 8.51 12.74 -10.38
C LEU A 320 8.36 14.04 -9.60
N HIS A 321 7.29 14.20 -8.83
CA HIS A 321 7.12 15.34 -7.92
C HIS A 321 8.26 15.44 -6.90
N ASP A 322 8.61 14.34 -6.22
CA ASP A 322 9.77 14.33 -5.31
C ASP A 322 11.09 14.59 -6.07
N SER A 323 11.22 14.13 -7.31
CA SER A 323 12.39 14.43 -8.15
C SER A 323 12.54 15.94 -8.39
N VAL A 324 11.44 16.63 -8.73
CA VAL A 324 11.42 18.10 -8.91
C VAL A 324 11.76 18.82 -7.61
N ARG A 325 11.18 18.39 -6.48
CA ARG A 325 11.49 18.94 -5.14
C ARG A 325 12.96 18.77 -4.76
N LEU A 326 13.57 17.67 -5.17
CA LEU A 326 15.01 17.39 -5.00
C LEU A 326 15.91 18.14 -6.00
N GLY A 327 15.34 18.94 -6.90
CA GLY A 327 16.07 19.80 -7.84
C GLY A 327 16.32 19.18 -9.22
N ASP A 328 15.60 18.12 -9.60
CA ASP A 328 15.74 17.51 -10.92
C ASP A 328 15.08 18.35 -12.02
N ALA A 329 15.84 19.26 -12.63
CA ALA A 329 15.41 20.06 -13.77
C ALA A 329 15.04 19.24 -15.02
N ARG A 330 15.46 17.96 -15.12
CA ARG A 330 15.12 17.07 -16.25
C ARG A 330 13.83 16.29 -16.04
N ALA A 331 13.22 16.36 -14.87
CA ALA A 331 11.96 15.67 -14.59
C ALA A 331 10.82 16.14 -15.50
N VAL A 332 10.91 17.36 -16.07
CA VAL A 332 9.94 17.93 -17.02
C VAL A 332 9.70 17.02 -18.23
N ASP A 333 10.73 16.35 -18.74
CA ASP A 333 10.60 15.47 -19.93
C ASP A 333 9.79 14.21 -19.61
N ALA A 334 9.96 13.68 -18.39
CA ALA A 334 9.20 12.52 -17.93
C ALA A 334 7.76 12.89 -17.57
N LEU A 335 7.56 14.06 -16.96
CA LEU A 335 6.23 14.60 -16.64
C LEU A 335 5.39 14.86 -17.89
N ALA A 336 6.01 15.28 -19.00
CA ALA A 336 5.32 15.46 -20.27
C ALA A 336 4.70 14.17 -20.84
N ARG A 337 5.13 12.98 -20.36
CA ARG A 337 4.58 11.68 -20.75
C ARG A 337 3.54 11.14 -19.76
N VAL A 338 3.29 11.83 -18.66
CA VAL A 338 2.28 11.43 -17.68
C VAL A 338 0.91 11.90 -18.17
N ASP A 339 0.07 10.93 -18.52
CA ASP A 339 -1.32 11.18 -18.94
C ASP A 339 -2.26 11.09 -17.74
N LEU A 340 -2.23 12.11 -16.88
CA LEU A 340 -3.13 12.24 -15.72
C LEU A 340 -3.61 13.68 -15.60
N ASP A 341 -4.91 13.89 -15.79
CA ASP A 341 -5.56 15.17 -15.55
C ASP A 341 -5.99 15.28 -14.08
N CYS A 342 -5.10 15.82 -13.24
CA CYS A 342 -5.40 16.10 -11.85
C CYS A 342 -4.62 17.31 -11.32
N VAL A 343 -5.11 17.88 -10.21
CA VAL A 343 -4.49 19.04 -9.54
C VAL A 343 -3.02 18.80 -9.25
N PHE A 344 -2.67 17.60 -8.77
CA PHE A 344 -1.30 17.23 -8.45
C PHE A 344 -0.40 17.20 -9.70
N ALA A 345 -0.92 16.71 -10.84
CA ALA A 345 -0.19 16.67 -12.11
C ALA A 345 0.10 18.07 -12.65
N GLN A 346 -0.91 18.95 -12.61
CA GLN A 346 -0.77 20.33 -13.06
C GLN A 346 0.27 21.09 -12.24
N LEU A 347 0.18 21.03 -10.91
CA LEU A 347 1.12 21.71 -10.02
C LEU A 347 2.54 21.19 -10.19
N THR A 348 2.72 19.88 -10.30
CA THR A 348 4.04 19.26 -10.48
C THR A 348 4.64 19.63 -11.83
N SER A 349 3.84 19.66 -12.90
CA SER A 349 4.29 20.09 -14.23
C SER A 349 4.69 21.55 -14.27
N ASP A 350 3.92 22.43 -13.61
CA ASP A 350 4.24 23.86 -13.50
C ASP A 350 5.53 24.06 -12.70
N HIS A 351 5.70 23.33 -11.60
CA HIS A 351 6.93 23.33 -10.79
C HIS A 351 8.13 22.90 -11.63
N ALA A 352 8.03 21.77 -12.32
CA ALA A 352 9.12 21.23 -13.13
C ALA A 352 9.52 22.18 -14.27
N ARG A 353 8.55 22.79 -14.93
CA ARG A 353 8.80 23.77 -16.00
C ARG A 353 9.51 25.01 -15.46
N ALA A 354 9.00 25.56 -14.36
CA ALA A 354 9.61 26.74 -13.74
C ALA A 354 11.04 26.45 -13.26
N LEU A 355 11.28 25.27 -12.69
CA LEU A 355 12.62 24.81 -12.29
C LEU A 355 13.55 24.67 -13.50
N ALA A 356 13.08 24.02 -14.59
CA ALA A 356 13.89 23.78 -15.78
C ALA A 356 14.31 25.07 -16.50
N THR A 357 13.48 26.11 -16.45
CA THR A 357 13.77 27.42 -17.07
C THR A 357 14.39 28.44 -16.11
N GLY A 358 14.63 28.09 -14.85
CA GLY A 358 15.09 29.04 -13.82
C GLY A 358 14.12 30.20 -13.58
N ASN A 359 12.82 29.98 -13.74
CA ASN A 359 11.80 31.02 -13.61
C ASN A 359 11.41 31.23 -12.14
N GLY A 360 12.14 32.10 -11.43
CA GLY A 360 11.91 32.39 -10.02
C GLY A 360 10.49 32.90 -9.70
N THR A 361 9.91 33.75 -10.56
CA THR A 361 8.51 34.20 -10.39
C THR A 361 7.53 33.05 -10.56
N GLY A 362 7.78 32.15 -11.51
CA GLY A 362 6.99 30.93 -11.70
C GLY A 362 7.06 30.00 -10.49
N LEU A 363 8.26 29.82 -9.92
CA LEU A 363 8.47 29.02 -8.71
C LEU A 363 7.74 29.61 -7.49
N ALA A 364 7.80 30.93 -7.30
CA ALA A 364 7.04 31.60 -6.22
C ALA A 364 5.52 31.43 -6.39
N GLY A 365 5.02 31.51 -7.63
CA GLY A 365 3.60 31.26 -7.94
C GLY A 365 3.18 29.82 -7.65
N VAL A 366 4.01 28.85 -8.01
CA VAL A 366 3.81 27.43 -7.68
C VAL A 366 3.82 27.21 -6.17
N ALA A 367 4.76 27.82 -5.45
CA ALA A 367 4.85 27.71 -3.99
C ALA A 367 3.56 28.21 -3.32
N SER A 368 3.01 29.33 -3.78
CA SER A 368 1.71 29.83 -3.30
C SER A 368 0.60 28.80 -3.48
N ARG A 369 0.47 28.23 -4.68
CA ARG A 369 -0.58 27.25 -4.97
C ARG A 369 -0.42 25.95 -4.18
N TYR A 370 0.82 25.52 -3.89
CA TYR A 370 1.06 24.41 -2.98
C TYR A 370 0.59 24.71 -1.55
N ARG A 371 0.83 25.93 -1.04
CA ARG A 371 0.32 26.34 0.29
C ARG A 371 -1.20 26.32 0.33
N ASP A 372 -1.85 26.81 -0.73
CA ASP A 372 -3.32 26.88 -0.81
C ASP A 372 -3.97 25.49 -0.68
N ILE A 373 -3.34 24.44 -1.22
CA ILE A 373 -3.84 23.05 -1.09
C ILE A 373 -3.27 22.31 0.12
N GLY A 374 -2.36 22.93 0.89
CA GLY A 374 -1.76 22.36 2.10
C GLY A 374 -0.55 21.45 1.87
N MET A 375 0.19 21.58 0.76
CA MET A 375 1.47 20.92 0.49
C MET A 375 2.64 21.79 0.94
N PHE A 376 2.77 22.02 2.25
CA PHE A 376 3.68 23.06 2.78
C PHE A 376 5.15 22.78 2.46
N ALA A 377 5.62 21.54 2.58
CA ALA A 377 7.00 21.21 2.27
C ALA A 377 7.35 21.38 0.78
N ALA A 378 6.41 21.05 -0.13
CA ALA A 378 6.62 21.30 -1.56
C ALA A 378 6.67 22.80 -1.87
N ALA A 379 5.89 23.62 -1.15
CA ALA A 379 5.97 25.07 -1.26
C ALA A 379 7.32 25.61 -0.79
N GLU A 380 7.82 25.15 0.36
CA GLU A 380 9.16 25.53 0.86
C GLU A 380 10.27 25.14 -0.11
N ASP A 381 10.17 23.97 -0.74
CA ASP A 381 11.15 23.53 -1.74
C ASP A 381 11.12 24.43 -2.98
N ALA A 382 9.93 24.79 -3.49
CA ALA A 382 9.79 25.72 -4.60
C ALA A 382 10.29 27.13 -4.26
N ASP A 383 10.01 27.64 -3.05
CA ASP A 383 10.49 28.95 -2.58
C ASP A 383 12.03 28.95 -2.47
N ARG A 384 12.64 27.88 -1.94
CA ARG A 384 14.12 27.74 -1.90
C ARG A 384 14.71 27.74 -3.31
N GLN A 385 14.11 26.99 -4.23
CA GLN A 385 14.57 26.90 -5.62
C GLN A 385 14.41 28.24 -6.36
N ALA A 386 13.45 29.10 -5.99
CA ALA A 386 13.30 30.43 -6.59
C ALA A 386 14.46 31.38 -6.26
N THR A 387 15.20 31.10 -5.19
CA THR A 387 16.31 31.91 -4.68
C THR A 387 17.70 31.31 -4.91
N ALA A 388 17.76 30.08 -5.44
CA ALA A 388 19.00 29.36 -5.75
C ALA A 388 19.50 29.73 -7.15
#